data_AF-A0A9R0K6K6-F1
#
_entry.id   AF-A0A9R0K6K6-F1
#
_cell.length_a   1.000
_cell.length_b   1.000
_cell.length_c   1.000
_cell.angle_alpha   90.00
_cell.angle_beta   90.00
_cell.angle_gamma   90.00
#
_symmetry.space_group_name_H-M   'P 1'
#
loop_
_entity.id
_entity.type
_entity.pdbx_description
1 polymer ?
#
loop_
_entity_poly.entity_id
_entity_poly.type
_entity_poly.pdbx_seq_one_letter_code
_entity_poly.pdbx_strand_id
1 'polypeptide(L)'
;MACKKPIFDLEGNVLEQCVQAVDRKRLLNNLWCEIHSCVSLAQGNELTLSALVDNLRSLRLDLESQSSIVDGSSGSVSSKAQDIELLIGASVPTEILIKPPKVSKNKGTGVHVHGSGSDKRLKSDKEKIVEQSQKKKRLCKECKKMGYHDIRNCPGKEK
;
A
#
# COMPACT_ATOMS: atom_id res chain seq x y z
N MET A 1 27.96 13.59 -17.08
CA MET A 1 28.04 12.11 -16.98
C MET A 1 26.77 11.63 -16.31
N ALA A 2 25.83 11.03 -17.05
CA ALA A 2 24.56 10.58 -16.51
C ALA A 2 24.70 9.15 -15.96
N CYS A 3 24.73 9.00 -14.62
CA CYS A 3 24.65 7.69 -13.99
C CYS A 3 23.22 7.17 -14.12
N LYS A 4 23.00 6.25 -15.05
CA LYS A 4 21.74 5.50 -15.15
C LYS A 4 21.64 4.62 -13.89
N LYS A 5 20.76 4.98 -12.96
CA LYS A 5 20.35 4.06 -11.90
C LYS A 5 19.53 2.92 -12.55
N PRO A 6 19.78 1.66 -12.21
CA PRO A 6 18.90 0.58 -12.65
C PRO A 6 17.49 0.83 -12.10
N ILE A 7 16.47 0.58 -12.94
CA ILE A 7 15.06 0.81 -12.62
C ILE A 7 14.54 -0.24 -11.62
N PHE A 8 15.26 -1.35 -11.46
CA PHE A 8 14.97 -2.38 -10.48
C PHE A 8 16.26 -2.76 -9.78
N ASP A 9 16.28 -2.56 -8.47
CA ASP A 9 17.22 -3.25 -7.60
C ASP A 9 16.66 -4.65 -7.39
N LEU A 10 17.22 -5.64 -8.08
CA LEU A 10 16.92 -7.05 -7.83
C LEU A 10 17.82 -7.55 -6.69
N GLU A 11 17.87 -6.78 -5.60
CA GLU A 11 18.60 -7.11 -4.39
C GLU A 11 17.87 -8.26 -3.69
N GLY A 12 18.41 -9.47 -3.85
CA GLY A 12 18.24 -10.60 -2.94
C GLY A 12 16.85 -11.24 -2.85
N ASN A 13 16.59 -12.27 -3.68
CA ASN A 13 15.66 -13.35 -3.30
C ASN A 13 15.75 -14.58 -4.21
N VAL A 14 16.09 -14.40 -5.49
CA VAL A 14 16.00 -15.51 -6.47
C VAL A 14 17.06 -16.58 -6.21
N LEU A 15 18.30 -16.20 -5.92
CA LEU A 15 19.39 -17.15 -5.68
C LEU A 15 19.20 -17.94 -4.38
N GLU A 16 18.69 -17.28 -3.33
CA GLU A 16 18.43 -17.90 -2.03
C GLU A 16 17.27 -18.91 -2.11
N GLN A 17 16.18 -18.56 -2.82
CA GLN A 17 15.09 -19.50 -3.11
C GLN A 17 15.56 -20.71 -3.93
N CYS A 18 16.48 -20.51 -4.89
CA CYS A 18 17.06 -21.62 -5.65
C CYS A 18 17.92 -22.55 -4.78
N VAL A 19 18.74 -22.00 -3.88
CA VAL A 19 19.55 -22.79 -2.94
C VAL A 19 18.65 -23.59 -1.99
N GLN A 20 17.63 -22.96 -1.41
CA GLN A 20 16.65 -23.63 -0.54
C GLN A 20 15.91 -24.77 -1.26
N ALA A 21 15.54 -24.57 -2.53
CA ALA A 21 14.90 -25.61 -3.34
C ALA A 21 15.82 -26.82 -3.59
N VAL A 22 17.11 -26.58 -3.85
CA VAL A 22 18.11 -27.65 -4.03
C VAL A 22 18.34 -28.42 -2.72
N ASP A 23 18.45 -27.73 -1.59
CA ASP A 23 18.63 -28.36 -0.29
C ASP A 23 17.42 -29.22 0.12
N ARG A 24 16.20 -28.74 -0.13
CA ARG A 24 14.97 -29.52 0.09
C ARG A 24 14.95 -30.79 -0.76
N LYS A 25 15.34 -30.69 -2.04
CA LYS A 25 15.38 -31.86 -2.93
C LYS A 25 16.40 -32.90 -2.46
N ARG A 26 17.58 -32.46 -2.00
CA ARG A 26 18.60 -33.34 -1.42
C ARG A 26 18.10 -34.03 -0.16
N LEU A 27 17.46 -33.30 0.74
CA LEU A 27 16.90 -33.86 1.97
C LEU A 27 15.83 -34.92 1.69
N LEU A 28 14.92 -34.65 0.74
CA LEU A 28 13.91 -35.62 0.30
C LEU A 28 14.55 -36.89 -0.28
N ASN A 29 15.60 -36.74 -1.08
CA ASN A 29 16.30 -37.89 -1.65
C ASN A 29 16.94 -38.75 -0.55
N ASN A 30 17.63 -38.14 0.42
CA ASN A 30 18.21 -38.85 1.55
C ASN A 30 17.15 -39.60 2.38
N LEU A 31 16.01 -38.95 2.65
CA LEU A 31 14.90 -39.60 3.36
C LEU A 31 14.41 -40.84 2.63
N TRP A 32 14.20 -40.75 1.31
CA TRP A 32 13.78 -41.90 0.51
C TRP A 32 14.83 -43.02 0.52
N CYS A 33 16.12 -42.68 0.43
CA CYS A 33 17.20 -43.67 0.54
C CYS A 33 17.15 -44.43 1.86
N GLU A 34 16.93 -43.75 2.99
CA GLU A 34 16.80 -44.40 4.29
C GLU A 34 15.57 -45.31 4.38
N ILE A 35 14.40 -44.86 3.87
CA ILE A 35 13.19 -45.69 3.81
C ILE A 35 13.46 -46.96 2.99
N HIS A 36 14.10 -46.83 1.82
CA HIS A 36 14.46 -47.97 0.98
C HIS A 36 15.45 -48.92 1.67
N SER A 37 16.42 -48.40 2.43
CA SER A 37 17.34 -49.21 3.24
C SER A 37 16.58 -50.02 4.30
N CYS A 38 15.65 -49.41 5.03
CA CYS A 38 14.81 -50.08 6.02
C CYS A 38 13.99 -51.22 5.40
N VAL A 39 13.38 -50.98 4.24
CA VAL A 39 12.63 -52.02 3.50
C VAL A 39 13.55 -53.16 3.08
N SER A 40 14.75 -52.83 2.55
CA SER A 40 15.72 -53.84 2.11
C SER A 40 16.22 -54.72 3.25
N LEU A 41 16.32 -54.19 4.47
CA LEU A 41 16.67 -54.95 5.66
C LEU A 41 15.50 -55.82 6.16
N ALA A 42 14.27 -55.33 6.07
CA ALA A 42 13.07 -56.01 6.58
C ALA A 42 12.47 -57.05 5.61
N GLN A 43 12.74 -56.94 4.31
CA GLN A 43 12.05 -57.72 3.25
C GLN A 43 12.11 -59.24 3.42
N GLY A 44 13.11 -59.78 4.12
CA GLY A 44 13.28 -61.21 4.36
C GLY A 44 12.48 -61.76 5.56
N ASN A 45 11.80 -60.90 6.33
CA ASN A 45 11.07 -61.30 7.53
C ASN A 45 9.72 -60.59 7.60
N GLU A 46 8.64 -61.37 7.45
CA GLU A 46 7.26 -60.86 7.43
C GLU A 46 6.87 -60.15 8.74
N LEU A 47 7.33 -60.64 9.89
CA LEU A 47 7.06 -59.99 11.18
C LEU A 47 7.76 -58.64 11.28
N THR A 48 9.02 -58.56 10.85
CA THR A 48 9.78 -57.30 10.82
C THR A 48 9.19 -56.32 9.81
N LEU A 49 8.71 -56.81 8.66
CA LEU A 49 8.05 -55.99 7.65
C LEU A 49 6.71 -55.43 8.16
N SER A 50 5.90 -56.24 8.84
CA SER A 50 4.66 -55.79 9.49
C SER A 50 4.95 -54.74 10.55
N ALA A 51 5.94 -54.96 11.41
CA ALA A 51 6.35 -53.99 12.42
C ALA A 51 6.83 -52.67 11.79
N LEU A 52 7.56 -52.73 10.67
CA LEU A 52 7.99 -51.54 9.93
C LEU A 52 6.77 -50.77 9.38
N VAL A 53 5.76 -51.45 8.85
CA VAL A 53 4.52 -50.82 8.38
C VAL A 53 3.81 -50.10 9.51
N ASP A 54 3.68 -50.73 10.69
CA ASP A 54 3.01 -50.12 11.84
C ASP A 54 3.77 -48.91 12.38
N ASN A 55 5.11 -48.98 12.40
CA ASN A 55 5.95 -47.84 12.75
C ASN A 55 5.78 -46.66 11.77
N LEU A 56 5.73 -46.94 10.46
CA LEU A 56 5.51 -45.90 9.45
C LEU A 56 4.10 -45.28 9.55
N ARG A 57 3.09 -46.07 9.91
CA ARG A 57 1.73 -45.56 10.19
C ARG A 57 1.72 -44.66 11.42
N SER A 58 2.42 -45.05 12.50
CA SER A 58 2.55 -44.21 13.70
C SER A 58 3.25 -42.89 13.35
N LEU A 59 4.38 -42.95 12.66
CA LEU A 59 5.12 -41.76 12.23
C LEU A 59 4.25 -40.83 11.37
N ARG A 60 3.42 -41.38 10.48
CA ARG A 60 2.46 -40.59 9.69
C ARG A 60 1.47 -39.85 10.59
N LEU A 61 0.86 -40.53 11.57
CA LEU A 61 -0.09 -39.92 12.50
C LEU A 61 0.59 -38.83 13.35
N ASP A 62 1.82 -39.05 13.79
CA ASP A 62 2.60 -38.05 14.53
C ASP A 62 2.87 -36.82 13.68
N LEU A 63 3.25 -37.00 12.40
CA LEU A 63 3.46 -35.88 11.46
C LEU A 63 2.16 -35.13 11.15
N GLU A 64 1.04 -35.83 10.98
CA GLU A 64 -0.29 -35.22 10.82
C GLU A 64 -0.65 -34.39 12.06
N SER A 65 -0.40 -34.91 13.26
CA SER A 65 -0.65 -34.17 14.50
C SER A 65 0.24 -32.94 14.65
N GLN A 66 1.52 -33.02 14.27
CA GLN A 66 2.45 -31.89 14.29
C GLN A 66 2.15 -30.86 13.21
N SER A 67 1.61 -31.29 12.06
CA SER A 67 1.17 -30.35 11.02
C SER A 67 0.12 -29.40 11.56
N SER A 68 -0.78 -29.86 12.45
CA SER A 68 -1.75 -29.00 13.13
C SER A 68 -1.16 -28.03 14.16
N ILE A 69 0.08 -28.26 14.62
CA ILE A 69 0.81 -27.41 15.59
C ILE A 69 1.71 -26.39 14.88
N VAL A 70 2.38 -26.80 13.79
CA VAL A 70 3.15 -25.89 12.93
C VAL A 70 2.21 -24.97 12.15
N ASP A 71 0.98 -25.40 11.93
CA ASP A 71 -0.17 -24.61 11.51
C ASP A 71 -0.73 -23.65 12.59
N GLY A 72 0.13 -23.16 13.49
CA GLY A 72 0.01 -21.77 13.94
C GLY A 72 0.10 -20.76 12.77
N SER A 73 0.62 -21.21 11.61
CA SER A 73 0.24 -20.72 10.28
C SER A 73 -0.65 -21.76 9.62
N SER A 74 -1.90 -21.86 10.08
CA SER A 74 -2.92 -22.67 9.45
C SER A 74 -2.85 -22.46 7.95
N GLY A 75 -2.85 -23.55 7.19
CA GLY A 75 -3.44 -23.60 5.86
C GLY A 75 -4.93 -23.20 5.84
N SER A 76 -5.32 -22.21 6.67
CA SER A 76 -6.29 -21.20 6.29
C SER A 76 -5.87 -20.80 4.90
N VAL A 77 -6.62 -21.26 3.90
CA VAL A 77 -6.77 -20.49 2.67
C VAL A 77 -7.06 -19.09 3.17
N SER A 78 -6.04 -18.24 3.19
CA SER A 78 -6.21 -16.86 3.59
C SER A 78 -7.32 -16.39 2.68
N SER A 79 -8.41 -15.96 3.31
CA SER A 79 -9.50 -15.39 2.54
C SER A 79 -8.86 -14.31 1.67
N LYS A 80 -9.37 -14.11 0.45
CA LYS A 80 -8.85 -13.05 -0.42
C LYS A 80 -8.78 -11.70 0.30
N ALA A 81 -9.65 -11.49 1.31
CA ALA A 81 -9.59 -10.36 2.22
C ALA A 81 -8.29 -10.30 3.03
N GLN A 82 -7.89 -11.38 3.70
CA GLN A 82 -6.63 -11.44 4.47
C GLN A 82 -5.39 -11.22 3.59
N ASP A 83 -5.37 -11.74 2.37
CA ASP A 83 -4.27 -11.49 1.42
C ASP A 83 -4.18 -10.01 1.03
N ILE A 84 -5.32 -9.37 0.80
CA ILE A 84 -5.40 -7.96 0.47
C ILE A 84 -4.95 -7.10 1.66
N GLU A 85 -5.38 -7.43 2.88
CA GLU A 85 -4.96 -6.73 4.09
C GLU A 85 -3.45 -6.84 4.32
N LEU A 86 -2.87 -8.01 4.07
CA LEU A 86 -1.42 -8.23 4.15
C LEU A 86 -0.66 -7.41 3.10
N LEU A 87 -1.14 -7.41 1.85
CA LEU A 87 -0.53 -6.65 0.76
C LEU A 87 -0.59 -5.14 0.99
N ILE A 88 -1.70 -4.64 1.51
CA ILE A 88 -1.92 -3.21 1.80
C ILE A 88 -1.27 -2.81 3.13
N GLY A 89 -1.11 -3.75 4.07
CA GLY A 89 -0.61 -3.50 5.43
C GLY A 89 -1.65 -2.86 6.36
N ALA A 90 -2.94 -2.97 6.02
CA ALA A 90 -4.03 -2.39 6.80
C ALA A 90 -5.27 -3.29 6.72
N SER A 91 -5.95 -3.46 7.87
CA SER A 91 -7.22 -4.17 7.92
C SER A 91 -8.38 -3.30 7.45
N VAL A 92 -9.46 -3.94 6.99
CA VAL A 92 -10.68 -3.25 6.60
C VAL A 92 -11.31 -2.59 7.84
N PRO A 93 -11.61 -1.27 7.82
CA PRO A 93 -12.27 -0.58 8.92
C PRO A 93 -13.71 -1.10 9.13
N THR A 94 -14.12 -1.27 10.39
CA THR A 94 -15.49 -1.67 10.77
C THR A 94 -16.55 -0.65 10.34
N GLU A 95 -16.17 0.63 10.28
CA GLU A 95 -17.04 1.72 9.86
C GLU A 95 -16.33 2.60 8.82
N ILE A 96 -17.01 2.87 7.71
CA ILE A 96 -16.50 3.72 6.63
C ILE A 96 -17.34 5.00 6.59
N LEU A 97 -16.76 6.12 7.03
CA LEU A 97 -17.37 7.44 6.89
C LEU A 97 -16.95 8.07 5.55
N ILE A 98 -17.78 7.92 4.52
CA ILE A 98 -17.54 8.56 3.21
C ILE A 98 -17.92 10.03 3.30
N LYS A 99 -16.92 10.91 3.32
CA LYS A 99 -17.13 12.36 3.21
C LYS A 99 -17.18 12.76 1.73
N PRO A 100 -18.05 13.72 1.34
CA PRO A 100 -17.98 14.31 0.01
C PRO A 100 -16.56 14.80 -0.28
N PRO A 101 -16.05 14.61 -1.52
CA PRO A 101 -14.75 15.15 -1.90
C PRO A 101 -14.69 16.64 -1.61
N LYS A 102 -13.53 17.13 -1.14
CA LYS A 102 -13.30 18.57 -1.06
C LYS A 102 -13.42 19.12 -2.47
N VAL A 103 -14.51 19.86 -2.74
CA VAL A 103 -14.71 20.53 -4.03
C VAL A 103 -13.55 21.48 -4.24
N SER A 104 -12.65 21.15 -5.16
CA SER A 104 -11.57 22.04 -5.54
C SER A 104 -12.12 23.07 -6.54
N LYS A 105 -11.89 24.35 -6.25
CA LYS A 105 -12.19 25.44 -7.19
C LYS A 105 -11.07 25.45 -8.23
N ASN A 106 -11.20 24.64 -9.27
CA ASN A 106 -10.31 24.68 -10.42
C ASN A 106 -10.80 25.76 -11.40
N LYS A 107 -10.00 26.03 -12.45
CA LYS A 107 -10.24 27.10 -13.43
C LYS A 107 -11.58 26.99 -14.18
N GLY A 108 -12.30 25.86 -14.08
CA GLY A 108 -13.58 25.59 -14.72
C GLY A 108 -14.76 25.31 -13.77
N THR A 109 -14.58 25.31 -12.44
CA THR A 109 -15.66 25.02 -11.47
C THR A 109 -16.53 26.25 -11.19
N GLY A 110 -17.09 26.88 -12.23
CA GLY A 110 -18.11 27.91 -12.11
C GLY A 110 -19.36 27.34 -11.44
N VAL A 111 -19.46 27.42 -10.11
CA VAL A 111 -20.64 26.95 -9.39
C VAL A 111 -21.72 28.02 -9.51
N HIS A 112 -22.82 27.68 -10.19
CA HIS A 112 -24.10 28.37 -10.12
C HIS A 112 -24.62 28.31 -8.67
N VAL A 113 -24.18 29.24 -7.82
CA VAL A 113 -24.88 29.54 -6.57
C VAL A 113 -25.81 30.71 -6.85
N HIS A 114 -27.12 30.45 -6.81
CA HIS A 114 -28.13 31.51 -6.89
C HIS A 114 -27.82 32.60 -5.84
N GLY A 115 -27.54 33.82 -6.30
CA GLY A 115 -27.29 34.98 -5.44
C GLY A 115 -25.84 35.49 -5.35
N SER A 116 -24.85 34.78 -5.91
CA SER A 116 -23.48 35.28 -6.01
C SER A 116 -23.22 35.83 -7.41
N GLY A 117 -23.09 37.16 -7.51
CA GLY A 117 -22.84 37.85 -8.76
C GLY A 117 -21.61 37.31 -9.49
N SER A 118 -21.88 36.70 -10.65
CA SER A 118 -20.95 36.37 -11.74
C SER A 118 -19.91 35.28 -11.46
N ASP A 119 -20.28 34.09 -11.92
CA ASP A 119 -19.46 33.13 -12.66
C ASP A 119 -18.27 33.76 -13.39
N LYS A 120 -17.16 33.93 -12.68
CA LYS A 120 -15.95 34.53 -13.23
C LYS A 120 -14.78 33.67 -12.82
N ARG A 121 -14.17 33.08 -13.85
CA ARG A 121 -12.81 32.57 -13.87
C ARG A 121 -11.95 33.25 -12.81
N LEU A 122 -11.27 32.47 -11.98
CA LEU A 122 -10.30 32.99 -11.03
C LEU A 122 -9.25 33.83 -11.78
N LYS A 123 -9.19 35.13 -11.44
CA LYS A 123 -8.22 36.05 -12.06
C LYS A 123 -6.83 35.77 -11.50
N SER A 124 -5.84 35.67 -12.39
CA SER A 124 -4.44 35.60 -12.01
C SER A 124 -4.01 36.91 -11.35
N ASP A 125 -2.96 36.87 -10.53
CA ASP A 125 -2.44 38.09 -9.91
C ASP A 125 -1.96 39.10 -10.95
N LYS A 126 -1.44 38.62 -12.09
CA LYS A 126 -1.14 39.48 -13.24
C LYS A 126 -2.37 40.25 -13.72
N GLU A 127 -3.51 39.58 -13.84
CA GLU A 127 -4.75 40.19 -14.32
C GLU A 127 -5.34 41.17 -13.30
N LYS A 128 -5.27 40.83 -12.00
CA LYS A 128 -5.68 41.74 -10.93
C LYS A 128 -4.84 43.02 -10.94
N ILE A 129 -3.52 42.91 -11.12
CA ILE A 129 -2.61 44.05 -11.20
C ILE A 129 -2.92 44.91 -12.43
N VAL A 130 -3.12 44.29 -13.59
CA VAL A 130 -3.47 45.00 -14.82
C VAL A 130 -4.81 45.74 -14.68
N GLU A 131 -5.86 45.08 -14.20
CA GLU A 131 -7.15 45.73 -13.96
C GLU A 131 -7.07 46.86 -12.91
N GLN A 132 -6.24 46.70 -11.89
CA GLN A 132 -6.03 47.75 -10.90
C GLN A 132 -5.25 48.94 -11.50
N SER A 133 -4.28 48.69 -12.38
CA SER A 133 -3.52 49.73 -13.09
C SER A 133 -4.37 50.54 -14.07
N GLN A 134 -5.42 49.95 -14.64
CA GLN A 134 -6.39 50.66 -15.48
C GLN A 134 -7.29 51.62 -14.69
N LYS A 135 -7.39 51.45 -13.37
CA LYS A 135 -8.13 52.38 -12.51
C LYS A 135 -7.27 53.61 -12.26
N LYS A 136 -7.90 54.80 -12.21
CA LYS A 136 -7.17 56.03 -11.85
C LYS A 136 -6.89 56.04 -10.34
N LYS A 137 -5.67 56.44 -9.96
CA LYS A 137 -5.36 56.77 -8.56
C LYS A 137 -6.15 58.01 -8.15
N ARG A 138 -6.58 58.06 -6.90
CA ARG A 138 -7.31 59.20 -6.30
C ARG A 138 -6.72 59.55 -4.95
N LEU A 139 -6.94 60.79 -4.51
CA LEU A 139 -6.45 61.30 -3.23
C LEU A 139 -7.34 60.77 -2.11
N CYS A 140 -6.75 60.04 -1.16
CA CYS A 140 -7.45 59.63 0.05
C CYS A 140 -7.56 60.80 1.03
N LYS A 141 -8.76 61.10 1.53
CA LYS A 141 -8.98 62.19 2.50
C LYS A 141 -8.38 61.90 3.89
N GLU A 142 -8.24 60.63 4.24
CA GLU A 142 -7.69 60.19 5.53
C GLU A 142 -6.16 60.31 5.56
N CYS A 143 -5.47 59.57 4.69
CA CYS A 143 -4.00 59.51 4.69
C CYS A 143 -3.33 60.53 3.77
N LYS A 144 -4.11 61.35 3.04
CA LYS A 144 -3.65 62.39 2.10
C LYS A 144 -2.70 61.87 1.00
N LYS A 145 -2.72 60.58 0.69
CA LYS A 145 -1.89 59.94 -0.36
C LYS A 145 -2.72 59.58 -1.59
N MET A 146 -2.09 59.61 -2.77
CA MET A 146 -2.68 59.09 -4.00
C MET A 146 -2.63 57.57 -4.03
N GLY A 147 -3.79 56.92 -4.14
CA GLY A 147 -3.88 55.46 -4.16
C GLY A 147 -5.14 54.94 -4.84
N TYR A 148 -5.34 53.61 -4.79
CA TYR A 148 -6.54 52.96 -5.30
C TYR A 148 -7.66 52.82 -4.24
N HIS A 149 -7.55 53.59 -3.15
CA HIS A 149 -8.45 53.59 -2.00
C HIS A 149 -9.00 55.01 -1.74
N ASP A 150 -10.09 55.11 -0.99
CA ASP A 150 -10.70 56.33 -0.48
C ASP A 150 -10.73 56.32 1.07
N ILE A 151 -11.43 57.28 1.69
CA ILE A 151 -11.54 57.39 3.15
C ILE A 151 -12.21 56.16 3.81
N ARG A 152 -13.05 55.42 3.07
CA ARG A 152 -13.81 54.29 3.61
C ARG A 152 -12.97 53.02 3.71
N ASN A 153 -12.00 52.85 2.81
CA ASN A 153 -11.11 51.69 2.76
C ASN A 153 -9.63 52.07 2.89
N CYS A 154 -9.35 53.20 3.57
CA CYS A 154 -8.00 53.65 3.82
C CYS A 154 -7.25 52.64 4.71
N PRO A 155 -6.08 52.13 4.30
CA PRO A 155 -5.31 51.17 5.09
C PRO A 155 -4.66 51.78 6.33
N GLY A 156 -4.51 53.12 6.35
CA GLY A 156 -4.00 53.85 7.51
C GLY A 156 -5.11 54.33 8.45
N LYS A 157 -6.36 53.95 8.23
CA LYS A 157 -7.45 54.22 9.15
C LYS A 157 -7.39 53.18 10.27
N GLU A 158 -7.15 53.62 11.50
CA GLU A 158 -7.33 52.75 12.67
C GLU A 158 -8.80 52.32 12.74
N LYS A 159 -9.02 51.02 13.04
CA LYS A 159 -10.36 50.43 13.06
C LYS A 159 -11.15 50.86 14.28
#